data_AF-A0A438F7G7-F1
#
_entry.id   AF-A0A438F7G7-F1
#
_cell.length_a   1.000
_cell.length_b   1.000
_cell.length_c   1.000
_cell.angle_alpha   90.00
_cell.angle_beta   90.00
_cell.angle_gamma   90.00
#
_symmetry.space_group_name_H-M   'P 1'
#
loop_
_entity.id
_entity.type
_entity.pdbx_description
1 polymer ?
#
loop_
_entity_poly.entity_id
_entity_poly.type
_entity_poly.pdbx_seq_one_letter_code
_entity_poly.pdbx_strand_id
1 'polypeptide(L)'
;MGAKENALTALFRFTDPANLDSQRKVVELGAYPLLVRFLRVGSVTAKARAAALIGNLSTSSPELAVVPKPARCLCFRSSRVPLCPAHGGICSVETTFCLLKADALAGLVALLHEEIDATAYEAIQTLSTLVREDSPQRGANVLHKADAINPTLEILNWGPGPLKEQALVLLEKVLTVKEMVESMDQ
;
A
#
# COMPACT_ATOMS: atom_id res chain seq x y z
N MET A 1 11.36 8.22 -23.52
CA MET A 1 11.03 7.15 -22.57
C MET A 1 12.21 6.19 -22.50
N GLY A 2 12.80 6.00 -21.32
CA GLY A 2 14.01 5.19 -21.15
C GLY A 2 13.73 3.68 -21.09
N ALA A 3 14.74 2.84 -21.29
CA ALA A 3 14.60 1.38 -21.25
C ALA A 3 13.98 0.87 -19.93
N LYS A 4 14.31 1.50 -18.79
CA LYS A 4 13.75 1.18 -17.47
C LYS A 4 12.25 1.47 -17.38
N GLU A 5 11.80 2.58 -17.96
CA GLU A 5 10.39 2.96 -17.98
C GLU A 5 9.57 2.01 -18.83
N ASN A 6 10.11 1.58 -19.99
CA ASN A 6 9.46 0.60 -20.86
C ASN A 6 9.31 -0.77 -20.17
N ALA A 7 10.33 -1.19 -19.40
CA ALA A 7 10.25 -2.42 -18.61
C ALA A 7 9.13 -2.37 -17.56
N LEU A 8 9.00 -1.25 -16.83
CA LEU A 8 7.91 -1.07 -15.86
C LEU A 8 6.53 -1.15 -16.53
N THR A 9 6.36 -0.58 -17.73
CA THR A 9 5.11 -0.71 -18.48
C THR A 9 4.75 -2.17 -18.77
N ALA A 10 5.73 -3.00 -19.13
CA ALA A 10 5.50 -4.41 -19.40
C ALA A 10 5.06 -5.19 -18.15
N LEU A 11 5.53 -4.79 -16.95
CA LEU A 11 5.20 -5.46 -15.70
C LEU A 11 3.71 -5.36 -15.32
N PHE A 12 2.97 -4.38 -15.82
CA PHE A 12 1.53 -4.23 -15.51
C PHE A 12 0.74 -5.51 -15.82
N ARG A 13 1.07 -6.19 -16.93
CA ARG A 13 0.43 -7.45 -17.34
C ARG A 13 0.66 -8.59 -16.35
N PHE A 14 1.74 -8.53 -15.59
CA PHE A 14 2.10 -9.55 -14.62
C PHE A 14 1.68 -9.19 -13.19
N THR A 15 1.20 -7.96 -12.98
CA THR A 15 0.69 -7.51 -11.67
C THR A 15 -0.84 -7.51 -11.58
N ASP A 16 -1.55 -7.90 -12.63
CA ASP A 16 -3.03 -7.93 -12.66
C ASP A 16 -3.60 -8.74 -11.47
N PRO A 17 -4.44 -8.13 -10.60
CA PRO A 17 -5.09 -8.83 -9.48
C PRO A 17 -5.90 -10.06 -9.90
N ALA A 18 -6.39 -10.11 -11.13
CA ALA A 18 -7.12 -11.26 -11.66
C ALA A 18 -6.23 -12.47 -11.98
N ASN A 19 -4.90 -12.32 -11.95
CA ASN A 19 -3.93 -13.37 -12.30
C ASN A 19 -2.86 -13.55 -11.21
N LEU A 20 -3.25 -14.22 -10.12
CA LEU A 20 -2.36 -14.49 -8.97
C LEU A 20 -1.10 -15.27 -9.35
N ASP A 21 -1.17 -16.18 -10.33
CA ASP A 21 0.00 -16.96 -10.77
C ASP A 21 1.06 -16.05 -11.41
N SER A 22 0.62 -15.09 -12.22
CA SER A 22 1.52 -14.09 -12.81
C SER A 22 2.11 -13.16 -11.75
N GLN A 23 1.30 -12.72 -10.77
CA GLN A 23 1.76 -11.92 -9.64
C GLN A 23 2.83 -12.64 -8.82
N ARG A 24 2.61 -13.93 -8.50
CA ARG A 24 3.61 -14.76 -7.82
C ARG A 24 4.88 -14.84 -8.64
N LYS A 25 4.76 -15.14 -9.93
CA LYS A 25 5.93 -15.32 -10.79
C LYS A 25 6.78 -14.06 -10.90
N VAL A 26 6.15 -12.89 -11.06
CA VAL A 26 6.89 -11.63 -11.19
C VAL A 26 7.58 -11.25 -9.88
N VAL A 27 6.95 -11.52 -8.72
CA VAL A 27 7.56 -11.30 -7.41
C VAL A 27 8.70 -12.27 -7.13
N GLU A 28 8.54 -13.56 -7.45
CA GLU A 28 9.60 -14.58 -7.36
C GLU A 28 10.84 -14.22 -8.19
N LEU A 29 10.65 -13.57 -9.34
CA LEU A 29 11.73 -13.08 -10.20
C LEU A 29 12.40 -11.79 -9.68
N GLY A 30 12.03 -11.33 -8.48
CA GLY A 30 12.68 -10.21 -7.81
C GLY A 30 12.18 -8.83 -8.25
N ALA A 31 10.97 -8.73 -8.81
CA ALA A 31 10.42 -7.44 -9.21
C ALA A 31 10.16 -6.51 -8.02
N TYR A 32 9.63 -7.03 -6.91
CA TYR A 32 9.18 -6.18 -5.79
C TYR A 32 10.29 -5.29 -5.21
N PRO A 33 11.48 -5.79 -4.85
CA PRO A 33 12.56 -4.94 -4.35
C PRO A 33 13.00 -3.86 -5.35
N LEU A 34 12.89 -4.14 -6.65
CA LEU A 34 13.19 -3.16 -7.70
C LEU A 34 12.13 -2.05 -7.75
N LEU A 35 10.83 -2.39 -7.60
CA LEU A 35 9.75 -1.40 -7.51
C LEU A 35 9.97 -0.46 -6.31
N VAL A 36 10.28 -1.02 -5.14
CA VAL A 36 10.58 -0.23 -3.93
C VAL A 36 11.78 0.70 -4.15
N ARG A 37 12.83 0.22 -4.84
CA ARG A 37 13.96 1.06 -5.22
C ARG A 37 13.55 2.20 -6.16
N PHE A 38 12.66 1.95 -7.12
CA PHE A 38 12.18 2.98 -8.05
C PHE A 38 11.40 4.10 -7.36
N LEU A 39 10.66 3.82 -6.28
CA LEU A 39 10.01 4.88 -5.48
C LEU A 39 11.02 5.92 -4.99
N ARG A 40 12.25 5.49 -4.65
CA ARG A 40 13.28 6.36 -4.06
C ARG A 40 14.14 7.10 -5.07
N VAL A 41 14.56 6.42 -6.15
CA VAL A 41 15.57 6.95 -7.09
C VAL A 41 15.11 6.98 -8.55
N GLY A 42 13.83 6.73 -8.81
CA GLY A 42 13.26 6.76 -10.16
C GLY A 42 13.04 8.17 -10.70
N SER A 43 12.88 8.28 -12.03
CA SER A 43 12.22 9.44 -12.64
C SER A 43 10.77 9.54 -12.13
N VAL A 44 10.13 10.69 -12.32
CA VAL A 44 8.70 10.87 -12.00
C VAL A 44 7.85 9.74 -12.58
N THR A 45 8.04 9.42 -13.86
CA THR A 45 7.34 8.33 -14.54
C THR A 45 7.65 6.96 -13.93
N ALA A 46 8.92 6.69 -13.58
CA ALA A 46 9.29 5.42 -12.96
C ALA A 46 8.72 5.27 -11.54
N LYS A 47 8.69 6.35 -10.75
CA LYS A 47 8.07 6.40 -9.41
C LYS A 47 6.58 6.12 -9.48
N ALA A 48 5.86 6.83 -10.35
CA ALA A 48 4.42 6.65 -10.53
C ALA A 48 4.08 5.21 -10.94
N ARG A 49 4.79 4.66 -11.94
CA ARG A 49 4.60 3.26 -12.37
C ARG A 49 4.95 2.26 -11.27
N ALA A 50 6.02 2.50 -10.52
CA ALA A 50 6.38 1.63 -9.41
C ALA A 50 5.32 1.63 -8.31
N ALA A 51 4.78 2.79 -7.94
CA ALA A 51 3.66 2.90 -7.02
C ALA A 51 2.45 2.12 -7.53
N ALA A 52 2.02 2.35 -8.79
CA ALA A 52 0.90 1.64 -9.39
C ALA A 52 1.06 0.11 -9.41
N LEU A 53 2.25 -0.39 -9.77
CA LEU A 53 2.54 -1.83 -9.76
C LEU A 53 2.52 -2.43 -8.35
N ILE A 54 3.01 -1.69 -7.35
CA ILE A 54 2.90 -2.07 -5.93
C ILE A 54 1.42 -2.06 -5.50
N GLY A 55 0.64 -1.08 -5.94
CA GLY A 55 -0.80 -1.00 -5.72
C GLY A 55 -1.53 -2.23 -6.25
N ASN A 56 -1.31 -2.58 -7.52
CA ASN A 56 -1.90 -3.78 -8.14
C ASN A 56 -1.61 -5.06 -7.34
N LEU A 57 -0.37 -5.24 -6.90
CA LEU A 57 0.02 -6.37 -6.05
C LEU A 57 -0.66 -6.31 -4.67
N SER A 58 -0.71 -5.12 -4.06
CA SER A 58 -1.25 -4.90 -2.71
C SER A 58 -2.76 -5.08 -2.64
N THR A 59 -3.50 -4.85 -3.73
CA THR A 59 -4.94 -5.12 -3.83
C THR A 59 -5.27 -6.58 -3.52
N SER A 60 -4.39 -7.52 -3.83
CA SER A 60 -4.59 -8.96 -3.54
C SER A 60 -4.20 -9.34 -2.11
N SER A 61 -3.43 -8.50 -1.39
CA SER A 61 -2.93 -8.81 -0.04
C SER A 61 -4.01 -9.12 1.00
N PRO A 62 -5.15 -8.37 1.06
CA PRO A 62 -6.20 -8.60 2.04
C PRO A 62 -6.80 -10.02 1.98
N GLU A 63 -6.98 -10.56 0.78
CA GLU A 63 -7.56 -11.89 0.55
C GLU A 63 -6.56 -13.02 0.78
N LEU A 64 -5.27 -12.75 0.53
CA LEU A 64 -4.18 -13.72 0.68
C LEU A 64 -3.66 -13.82 2.13
N ALA A 65 -3.97 -12.84 2.98
CA ALA A 65 -3.52 -12.81 4.37
C ALA A 65 -4.18 -13.93 5.20
N VAL A 66 -3.35 -14.83 5.75
CA VAL A 66 -3.85 -15.96 6.55
C VAL A 66 -4.08 -15.52 7.99
N VAL A 67 -5.33 -15.44 8.44
CA VAL A 67 -5.67 -15.16 9.84
C VAL A 67 -5.58 -16.45 10.66
N PRO A 68 -4.68 -16.57 11.65
CA PRO A 68 -4.57 -17.77 12.47
C PRO A 68 -5.86 -18.00 13.27
N LYS A 69 -6.36 -19.24 13.27
CA LYS A 69 -7.48 -19.63 14.13
C LYS A 69 -7.01 -19.65 15.59
N PRO A 70 -7.81 -19.12 16.55
CA PRO A 70 -7.46 -19.22 17.96
C PRO A 70 -7.30 -20.69 18.37
N ALA A 71 -6.18 -21.04 18.98
CA ALA A 71 -5.94 -22.39 19.46
C ALA A 71 -6.94 -22.72 20.58
N ARG A 72 -7.72 -23.80 20.41
CA ARG A 72 -8.73 -24.24 21.40
C ARG A 72 -8.12 -24.89 22.65
N CYS A 73 -6.80 -24.88 22.82
CA CYS A 73 -6.10 -25.57 23.90
C CYS A 73 -5.10 -24.64 24.60
N LEU A 74 -5.24 -24.48 25.92
CA LEU A 74 -4.43 -23.60 26.78
C LEU A 74 -3.00 -24.12 27.06
N CYS A 75 -2.65 -25.31 26.56
CA CYS A 75 -1.41 -26.01 26.93
C CYS A 75 -0.21 -25.70 26.03
N PHE A 76 -0.40 -25.02 24.91
CA PHE A 76 0.68 -24.62 24.01
C PHE A 76 0.96 -23.13 24.16
N ARG A 77 2.16 -22.78 24.64
CA ARG A 77 2.73 -21.44 24.44
C ARG A 77 2.90 -21.26 22.93
N SER A 78 1.86 -20.80 22.23
CA SER A 78 2.03 -20.45 20.82
C SER A 78 3.02 -19.30 20.75
N SER A 79 4.15 -19.53 20.08
CA SER A 79 4.96 -18.42 19.60
C SER A 79 4.03 -17.59 18.74
N ARG A 80 3.59 -16.43 19.25
CA ARG A 80 2.62 -15.58 18.55
C ARG A 80 3.35 -15.00 17.35
N VAL A 81 3.20 -15.64 16.19
CA VAL A 81 3.67 -15.08 14.92
C VAL A 81 3.09 -13.67 14.79
N PRO A 82 3.92 -12.63 14.63
CA PRO A 82 3.44 -11.26 14.54
C PRO A 82 2.48 -11.12 13.37
N LEU A 83 1.25 -10.70 13.66
CA LEU A 83 0.24 -10.43 12.64
C LEU A 83 0.57 -9.13 11.91
N CYS A 84 0.19 -9.05 10.64
CA CYS A 84 0.29 -7.83 9.85
C CYS A 84 -0.53 -6.73 10.52
N PRO A 85 0.04 -5.54 10.77
CA PRO A 85 -0.70 -4.46 11.44
C PRO A 85 -1.88 -3.96 10.60
N ALA A 86 -1.77 -3.98 9.27
CA ALA A 86 -2.86 -3.63 8.35
C ALA A 86 -3.83 -4.80 8.10
N HIS A 87 -3.35 -5.96 7.69
CA HIS A 87 -4.22 -7.07 7.24
C HIS A 87 -4.67 -8.03 8.34
N GLY A 88 -4.08 -7.97 9.55
CA GLY A 88 -4.44 -8.83 10.67
C GLY A 88 -4.08 -10.33 10.52
N GLY A 89 -3.58 -10.76 9.36
CA GLY A 89 -3.07 -12.11 9.11
C GLY A 89 -1.55 -12.19 8.98
N ILE A 90 -1.05 -13.38 8.68
CA ILE A 90 0.35 -13.60 8.31
C ILE A 90 0.53 -13.10 6.87
N CYS A 91 1.48 -12.18 6.70
CA CYS A 91 1.83 -11.60 5.41
C CYS A 91 3.32 -11.74 5.13
N SER A 92 3.66 -11.86 3.85
CA SER A 92 5.01 -11.77 3.30
C SER A 92 4.97 -11.05 1.95
N VAL A 93 6.15 -10.80 1.37
CA VAL A 93 6.25 -10.27 0.01
C VAL A 93 5.84 -11.34 -1.00
N GLU A 94 6.27 -12.58 -0.81
CA GLU A 94 6.13 -13.66 -1.79
C GLU A 94 4.73 -14.28 -1.80
N THR A 95 4.08 -14.37 -0.64
CA THR A 95 2.79 -15.07 -0.50
C THR A 95 1.59 -14.14 -0.50
N THR A 96 1.76 -12.89 -0.10
CA THR A 96 0.66 -11.93 0.03
C THR A 96 0.95 -10.60 -0.66
N PHE A 97 2.16 -10.38 -1.18
CA PHE A 97 2.57 -9.12 -1.81
C PHE A 97 2.46 -7.88 -0.91
N CYS A 98 2.52 -8.09 0.41
CA CYS A 98 2.22 -7.05 1.38
C CYS A 98 3.27 -5.93 1.34
N LEU A 99 2.83 -4.71 1.03
CA LEU A 99 3.70 -3.54 0.92
C LEU A 99 4.43 -3.19 2.22
N LEU A 100 3.86 -3.52 3.38
CA LEU A 100 4.51 -3.33 4.67
C LEU A 100 5.68 -4.31 4.87
N LYS A 101 5.57 -5.52 4.33
CA LYS A 101 6.65 -6.53 4.41
C LYS A 101 7.75 -6.28 3.38
N ALA A 102 7.44 -5.50 2.35
CA ALA A 102 8.40 -5.07 1.35
C ALA A 102 9.05 -3.71 1.66
N ASP A 103 8.78 -3.11 2.82
CA ASP A 103 9.28 -1.79 3.21
C ASP A 103 8.93 -0.67 2.21
N ALA A 104 7.78 -0.78 1.53
CA ALA A 104 7.35 0.18 0.51
C ALA A 104 6.67 1.44 1.11
N LEU A 105 6.11 1.34 2.32
CA LEU A 105 5.27 2.38 2.91
C LEU A 105 5.95 3.75 2.97
N ALA A 106 7.17 3.82 3.50
CA ALA A 106 7.89 5.09 3.61
C ALA A 106 8.16 5.72 2.24
N GLY A 107 8.45 4.90 1.22
CA GLY A 107 8.64 5.38 -0.15
C GLY A 107 7.36 5.95 -0.74
N LEU A 108 6.22 5.32 -0.50
CA LEU A 108 4.90 5.80 -0.97
C LEU A 108 4.49 7.10 -0.28
N VAL A 109 4.70 7.22 1.04
CA VAL A 109 4.42 8.46 1.78
C VAL A 109 5.31 9.60 1.27
N ALA A 110 6.60 9.33 1.01
CA ALA A 110 7.51 10.34 0.46
C ALA A 110 7.03 10.91 -0.88
N LEU A 111 6.37 10.11 -1.72
CA LEU A 111 5.81 10.59 -2.99
C LEU A 111 4.69 11.62 -2.82
N LEU A 112 3.95 11.59 -1.71
CA LEU A 112 2.90 12.57 -1.42
C LEU A 112 3.50 13.97 -1.14
N HIS A 113 4.71 14.02 -0.58
CA HIS A 113 5.42 15.26 -0.29
C HIS A 113 6.13 15.88 -1.50
N GLU A 114 6.22 15.18 -2.63
CA GLU A 114 6.85 15.71 -3.84
C GLU A 114 5.95 16.72 -4.56
N GLU A 115 4.66 16.78 -4.23
CA GLU A 115 3.64 17.62 -4.88
C GLU A 115 3.56 17.43 -6.40
N ILE A 116 3.77 16.19 -6.85
CA ILE A 116 3.69 15.79 -8.26
C ILE A 116 2.46 14.92 -8.46
N ASP A 117 1.51 15.43 -9.27
CA ASP A 117 0.21 14.80 -9.53
C ASP A 117 0.31 13.30 -9.84
N ALA A 118 1.10 12.94 -10.85
CA ALA A 118 1.22 11.56 -11.31
C ALA A 118 1.76 10.58 -10.23
N THR A 119 2.66 11.02 -9.35
CA THR A 119 3.19 10.15 -8.30
C THR A 119 2.28 10.12 -7.09
N ALA A 120 1.68 11.26 -6.72
CA ALA A 120 0.74 11.34 -5.61
C ALA A 120 -0.53 10.52 -5.88
N TYR A 121 -1.05 10.56 -7.11
CA TYR A 121 -2.22 9.78 -7.52
C TYR A 121 -2.01 8.28 -7.29
N GLU A 122 -0.90 7.74 -7.81
CA GLU A 122 -0.59 6.32 -7.68
C GLU A 122 -0.21 5.92 -6.24
N ALA A 123 0.43 6.83 -5.49
CA ALA A 123 0.70 6.63 -4.08
C ALA A 123 -0.59 6.53 -3.26
N ILE A 124 -1.55 7.44 -3.44
CA ILE A 124 -2.85 7.40 -2.73
C ILE A 124 -3.60 6.11 -3.05
N GLN A 125 -3.72 5.74 -4.33
CA GLN A 125 -4.39 4.49 -4.71
C GLN A 125 -3.74 3.29 -4.02
N THR A 126 -2.41 3.25 -4.00
CA THR A 126 -1.66 2.17 -3.35
C THR A 126 -1.87 2.15 -1.84
N LEU A 127 -1.81 3.31 -1.17
CA LEU A 127 -2.03 3.40 0.28
C LEU A 127 -3.46 3.03 0.67
N SER A 128 -4.45 3.34 -0.18
CA SER A 128 -5.86 2.98 0.00
C SER A 128 -6.09 1.46 0.09
N THR A 129 -5.19 0.65 -0.48
CA THR A 129 -5.25 -0.82 -0.35
C THR A 129 -5.07 -1.32 1.10
N LEU A 130 -4.45 -0.52 1.97
CA LEU A 130 -4.26 -0.88 3.38
C LEU A 130 -5.54 -0.71 4.21
N VAL A 131 -6.45 0.17 3.79
CA VAL A 131 -7.66 0.52 4.54
C VAL A 131 -8.85 -0.24 3.98
N ARG A 132 -9.09 -1.42 4.57
CA ARG A 132 -10.19 -2.32 4.18
C ARG A 132 -11.54 -1.78 4.66
N GLU A 133 -12.58 -1.99 3.88
CA GLU A 133 -13.94 -1.58 4.25
C GLU A 133 -14.48 -2.33 5.48
N ASP A 134 -14.14 -3.62 5.62
CA ASP A 134 -14.59 -4.45 6.73
C ASP A 134 -13.80 -4.26 8.04
N SER A 135 -12.64 -3.60 7.96
CA SER A 135 -11.71 -3.45 9.09
C SER A 135 -10.79 -2.22 8.93
N PRO A 136 -11.35 -1.01 8.75
CA PRO A 136 -10.59 0.18 8.39
C PRO A 136 -9.59 0.62 9.47
N GLN A 137 -9.86 0.30 10.74
CA GLN A 137 -9.07 0.74 11.90
C GLN A 137 -7.60 0.34 11.79
N ARG A 138 -7.31 -0.85 11.26
CA ARG A 138 -5.95 -1.38 11.14
C ARG A 138 -5.12 -0.59 10.14
N GLY A 139 -5.66 -0.41 8.93
CA GLY A 139 -5.03 0.37 7.88
C GLY A 139 -4.86 1.82 8.26
N ALA A 140 -5.92 2.43 8.81
CA ALA A 140 -5.90 3.82 9.27
C ALA A 140 -4.80 4.07 10.32
N ASN A 141 -4.66 3.18 11.31
CA ASN A 141 -3.58 3.25 12.29
C ASN A 141 -2.18 3.15 11.67
N VAL A 142 -2.00 2.33 10.63
CA VAL A 142 -0.72 2.23 9.93
C VAL A 142 -0.41 3.54 9.19
N LEU A 143 -1.39 4.12 8.50
CA LEU A 143 -1.23 5.37 7.77
C LEU A 143 -0.97 6.56 8.71
N HIS A 144 -1.68 6.63 9.83
CA HIS A 144 -1.46 7.65 10.86
C HIS A 144 -0.04 7.60 11.41
N LYS A 145 0.43 6.41 11.82
CA LYS A 145 1.79 6.24 12.37
C LYS A 145 2.92 6.48 11.37
N ALA A 146 2.60 6.47 10.08
CA ALA A 146 3.53 6.75 9.00
C ALA A 146 3.42 8.20 8.49
N ASP A 147 2.70 9.07 9.20
CA ASP A 147 2.47 10.47 8.84
C ASP A 147 1.87 10.66 7.43
N ALA A 148 1.05 9.70 6.97
CA ALA A 148 0.46 9.73 5.65
C ALA A 148 -0.81 10.61 5.54
N ILE A 149 -1.45 10.93 6.67
CA ILE A 149 -2.74 11.64 6.70
C ILE A 149 -2.57 13.10 6.28
N ASN A 150 -1.65 13.83 6.93
CA ASN A 150 -1.40 15.24 6.65
C ASN A 150 -1.02 15.54 5.19
N PRO A 151 -0.04 14.86 4.56
CA PRO A 151 0.25 15.09 3.15
C PRO A 151 -0.93 14.69 2.23
N THR A 152 -1.79 13.76 2.64
CA THR A 152 -3.04 13.46 1.91
C THR A 152 -4.06 14.61 2.02
N LEU A 153 -4.14 15.29 3.17
CA LEU A 153 -4.97 16.49 3.33
C LEU A 153 -4.43 17.66 2.48
N GLU A 154 -3.11 17.86 2.44
CA GLU A 154 -2.50 18.95 1.67
C GLU A 154 -2.77 18.84 0.16
N ILE A 155 -2.99 17.64 -0.36
CA ILE A 155 -3.41 17.41 -1.75
C ILE A 155 -4.71 18.14 -2.09
N LEU A 156 -5.60 18.35 -1.11
CA LEU A 156 -6.83 19.13 -1.32
C LEU A 156 -6.54 20.60 -1.63
N ASN A 157 -5.37 21.12 -1.26
CA ASN A 157 -4.94 22.49 -1.54
C ASN A 157 -4.32 22.61 -2.94
N TRP A 158 -3.46 21.67 -3.35
CA TRP A 158 -2.64 21.81 -4.56
C TRP A 158 -3.02 20.88 -5.74
N GLY A 159 -3.67 19.73 -5.49
CA GLY A 159 -3.91 18.71 -6.51
C GLY A 159 -4.95 19.10 -7.56
N PRO A 160 -4.93 18.52 -8.77
CA PRO A 160 -6.03 18.64 -9.72
C PRO A 160 -7.27 17.86 -9.25
N GLY A 161 -8.45 18.15 -9.84
CA GLY A 161 -9.73 17.55 -9.47
C GLY A 161 -9.69 16.03 -9.24
N PRO A 162 -9.22 15.22 -10.21
CA PRO A 162 -9.15 13.76 -10.05
C PRO A 162 -8.28 13.31 -8.87
N LEU A 163 -7.18 14.02 -8.59
CA LEU A 163 -6.32 13.72 -7.45
C LEU A 163 -6.98 14.09 -6.12
N LYS A 164 -7.71 15.22 -6.06
CA LYS A 164 -8.49 15.60 -4.87
C LYS A 164 -9.58 14.57 -4.57
N GLU A 165 -10.28 14.08 -5.60
CA GLU A 165 -11.27 13.01 -5.44
C GLU A 165 -10.64 11.74 -4.86
N GLN A 166 -9.47 11.31 -5.35
CA GLN A 166 -8.77 10.16 -4.78
C GLN A 166 -8.31 10.40 -3.33
N ALA A 167 -7.81 11.60 -3.02
CA ALA A 167 -7.43 11.97 -1.67
C ALA A 167 -8.63 11.89 -0.72
N LEU A 168 -9.79 12.42 -1.14
CA LEU A 168 -11.04 12.33 -0.37
C LEU A 168 -11.46 10.88 -0.14
N VAL A 169 -11.39 9.99 -1.13
CA VAL A 169 -11.71 8.57 -0.95
C VAL A 169 -10.84 7.92 0.13
N LEU A 170 -9.54 8.21 0.16
CA LEU A 170 -8.66 7.68 1.21
C LEU A 170 -8.99 8.30 2.58
N LEU A 171 -9.19 9.62 2.63
CA LEU A 171 -9.51 10.33 3.87
C LEU A 171 -10.84 9.86 4.46
N GLU A 172 -11.88 9.68 3.65
CA GLU A 172 -13.17 9.14 4.11
C GLU A 172 -12.99 7.78 4.78
N LYS A 173 -12.24 6.86 4.17
CA LYS A 173 -11.94 5.55 4.77
C LYS A 173 -11.23 5.68 6.12
N VAL A 174 -10.27 6.59 6.24
CA VAL A 174 -9.51 6.82 7.48
C VAL A 174 -10.35 7.50 8.55
N LEU A 175 -11.12 8.53 8.19
CA LEU A 175 -11.89 9.36 9.11
C LEU A 175 -13.20 8.71 9.58
N THR A 176 -13.61 7.59 8.97
CA THR A 176 -14.66 6.74 9.55
C THR A 176 -14.21 6.07 10.87
N VAL A 177 -12.91 6.05 11.15
CA VAL A 177 -12.34 5.50 12.38
C VAL A 177 -12.34 6.60 13.45
N LYS A 178 -13.16 6.42 14.49
CA LYS A 178 -13.38 7.42 15.54
C LYS A 178 -12.08 7.92 16.18
N GLU A 179 -11.14 7.01 16.46
CA GLU A 179 -9.85 7.34 17.07
C GLU A 179 -8.96 8.21 16.18
N MET A 180 -9.14 8.17 14.85
CA MET A 180 -8.41 9.02 13.92
C MET A 180 -8.95 10.46 13.93
N VAL A 181 -10.26 10.62 14.12
CA VAL A 181 -10.88 11.96 14.20
C VAL A 181 -10.45 12.64 15.50
N GLU A 182 -10.51 11.92 16.62
CA GLU A 182 -10.13 12.43 17.94
C GLU A 182 -8.64 12.80 18.06
N SER A 183 -7.76 12.21 17.23
CA SER A 183 -6.33 12.53 17.22
C SER A 183 -5.96 13.73 16.36
N MET A 184 -6.87 14.20 15.49
CA MET A 184 -6.65 15.39 14.67
C MET A 184 -7.05 16.68 15.38
N ASP A 185 -7.88 16.60 16.42
CA ASP A 185 -8.30 17.75 17.25
C ASP A 185 -7.28 18.10 18.36
N GLN A 186 -6.15 17.38 18.45
CA GLN A 186 -5.07 17.56 19.44
C GLN A 186 -3.80 18.12 18.80
#